data_AF-A0A0M9YXB3-F1
#
_entry.id   AF-A0A0M9YXB3-F1
#
_cell.length_a   1.000
_cell.length_b   1.000
_cell.length_c   1.000
_cell.angle_alpha   90.00
_cell.angle_beta   90.00
_cell.angle_gamma   90.00
#
_symmetry.space_group_name_H-M   'P 1'
#
loop_
_entity.id
_entity.type
_entity.pdbx_description
1 polymer ?
#
loop_
_entity_poly.entity_id
_entity_poly.type
_entity_poly.pdbx_seq_one_letter_code
_entity_poly.pdbx_strand_id
1 'polypeptide(L)' 'MPTGTARYRLALTATRGKDYKDSDRVDAEWTFTSRADGATNAVPFPLSVVRFHPKLSLTGTAKAGARIAVPLSLQGPAAA' A
#
# COMPACT_ATOMS: atom_id res chain seq x y z
N MET A 1 21.63 6.16 11.59
CA MET A 1 21.08 6.58 10.27
C MET A 1 22.15 7.41 9.55
N PRO A 2 22.25 7.32 8.22
CA PRO A 2 23.15 8.20 7.44
C PRO A 2 22.96 9.67 7.81
N THR A 3 24.05 10.41 7.96
CA THR A 3 24.07 11.81 8.39
C THR A 3 23.81 12.81 7.25
N GLY A 4 23.61 12.31 6.03
CA GLY A 4 23.37 13.10 4.81
C GLY A 4 22.05 12.77 4.12
N THR A 5 21.76 13.49 3.04
CA THR A 5 20.62 13.18 2.17
C THR A 5 20.89 11.86 1.45
N ALA A 6 20.02 10.88 1.64
CA ALA A 6 20.16 9.56 1.02
C ALA A 6 18.82 9.07 0.49
N ARG A 7 18.90 8.21 -0.53
CA ARG A 7 17.74 7.53 -1.10
C ARG A 7 17.58 6.18 -0.41
N TYR A 8 16.37 5.92 0.06
CA TYR A 8 15.98 4.73 0.79
C TYR A 8 14.91 3.98 0.01
N ARG A 9 14.88 2.66 0.22
CA ARG A 9 13.84 1.75 -0.25
C ARG A 9 13.23 1.08 0.97
N LEU A 10 11.92 1.20 1.11
CA LEU A 10 11.14 0.51 2.13
C LEU A 10 10.30 -0.55 1.42
N ALA A 11 10.56 -1.82 1.74
CA ALA A 11 9.77 -2.94 1.26
C ALA A 11 9.06 -3.59 2.46
N LEU A 12 7.76 -3.82 2.33
CA LEU A 12 6.96 -4.56 3.29
C LEU A 12 6.34 -5.76 2.59
N THR A 13 6.47 -6.93 3.21
CA THR A 13 5.73 -8.11 2.82
C THR A 13 4.85 -8.51 4.01
N ALA A 14 3.54 -8.57 3.77
CA ALA A 14 2.58 -9.09 4.71
C ALA A 14 2.04 -10.42 4.17
N THR A 15 2.26 -11.50 4.90
CA THR A 15 1.66 -12.80 4.61
C THR A 15 0.49 -13.06 5.54
N ARG A 16 -0.52 -13.77 5.04
CA ARG A 16 -1.72 -14.12 5.77
C ARG A 16 -1.87 -15.64 5.82
N GLY A 17 -2.34 -16.14 6.97
CA GLY A 17 -2.57 -17.57 7.17
C GLY A 17 -3.73 -18.11 6.32
N LYS A 18 -3.86 -19.43 6.31
CA LYS A 18 -4.81 -20.23 5.52
C LYS A 18 -6.30 -19.86 5.61
N ASP A 19 -6.67 -19.01 6.56
CA ASP A 19 -8.06 -18.59 6.76
C ASP A 19 -8.49 -17.54 5.72
N TYR A 20 -7.54 -17.01 4.93
CA TYR A 20 -7.79 -16.10 3.82
C TYR A 20 -7.63 -16.83 2.49
N LYS A 21 -8.69 -16.89 1.68
CA LYS A 21 -8.72 -17.65 0.42
C LYS A 21 -8.36 -16.83 -0.83
N ASP A 22 -8.55 -15.51 -0.77
CA ASP A 22 -8.48 -14.65 -1.95
C ASP A 22 -7.17 -13.83 -2.04
N SER A 23 -6.48 -13.64 -0.91
CA SER A 23 -5.21 -12.93 -0.83
C SER A 23 -4.42 -13.44 0.38
N ASP A 24 -3.32 -14.12 0.11
CA ASP A 24 -2.40 -14.71 1.08
C ASP A 24 -1.12 -13.88 1.27
N ARG A 25 -0.84 -12.97 0.34
CA ARG A 25 0.36 -12.13 0.34
C ARG A 25 0.08 -10.73 -0.19
N VAL A 26 0.68 -9.75 0.46
CA VAL A 26 0.74 -8.36 0.01
C VAL A 26 2.20 -7.91 0.06
N ASP A 27 2.72 -7.46 -1.08
CA ASP A 27 4.00 -6.78 -1.16
C ASP A 27 3.76 -5.29 -1.42
N ALA A 28 4.49 -4.44 -0.70
CA ALA A 28 4.45 -3.01 -0.87
C ALA A 28 5.87 -2.45 -0.87
N GLU A 29 6.15 -1.53 -1.80
CA GLU A 29 7.47 -0.98 -1.98
C GLU A 29 7.40 0.53 -2.22
N TRP A 30 8.22 1.27 -1.48
CA TRP A 30 8.37 2.71 -1.63
C TRP A 30 9.84 3.09 -1.75
N THR A 31 10.12 4.06 -2.60
CA THR A 31 11.44 4.68 -2.70
C THR A 31 11.33 6.14 -2.33
N PHE A 32 12.18 6.61 -1.43
CA PHE A 32 12.14 7.98 -0.94
C PHE A 32 13.49 8.55 -0.57
N THR A 33 13.59 9.87 -0.60
CA THR A 33 14.78 10.58 -0.15
C THR A 33 14.55 11.07 1.27
N SER A 34 15.47 10.78 2.18
CA SER A 34 15.43 11.28 3.55
C SER A 34 16.75 11.95 3.92
N ARG A 35 16.65 12.98 4.76
CA ARG A 35 17.75 13.75 5.32
C ARG A 35 17.49 13.89 6.82
N ALA A 36 18.50 13.61 7.63
CA ALA A 36 18.44 13.96 9.05
C ALA A 36 18.46 15.49 9.19
N ASP A 37 17.43 16.06 9.80
CA ASP A 37 17.27 17.49 10.05
C ASP A 37 17.54 17.87 11.52
N GLY A 38 17.91 16.88 12.36
CA GLY A 38 18.16 17.07 13.79
C GLY A 38 16.88 17.17 14.63
N ALA A 39 15.70 17.01 14.02
CA ALA A 39 14.44 16.98 14.75
C ALA A 39 14.29 15.67 15.53
N THR A 40 13.85 15.77 16.77
CA THR A 40 13.51 14.62 17.64
C THR A 40 12.09 14.11 17.42
N ASN A 41 11.27 14.87 16.70
CA ASN A 41 9.87 14.54 16.43
C ASN A 41 9.76 13.67 15.18
N ALA A 42 9.01 12.56 15.28
CA ALA A 42 8.67 11.75 14.12
C ALA A 42 7.74 12.54 13.18
N VAL A 43 8.15 12.70 11.93
CA VAL A 43 7.33 13.33 10.88
C VAL A 43 6.56 12.22 10.13
N PRO A 44 5.25 12.37 9.88
CA PRO A 44 4.50 11.40 9.09
C PRO A 44 5.11 11.24 7.70
N PHE A 45 5.36 10.00 7.29
CA PHE A 45 5.88 9.72 5.97
C PHE A 45 4.75 9.93 4.92
N PRO A 46 4.96 10.74 3.86
CA PRO A 46 3.88 11.11 2.94
C PRO A 46 3.55 9.98 1.95
N LEU A 47 3.07 8.86 2.47
CA LEU A 47 2.70 7.69 1.70
C LEU A 47 1.29 7.83 1.14
N SER A 48 1.17 7.54 -0.16
CA SER A 48 -0.13 7.40 -0.81
C SER A 48 -0.35 5.97 -1.27
N VAL A 49 -1.58 5.47 -1.12
CA VAL A 49 -1.97 4.08 -1.40
C VAL A 49 -3.25 4.08 -2.24
N VAL A 50 -3.24 3.35 -3.36
CA VAL A 50 -4.44 3.10 -4.16
C VAL A 50 -5.09 1.81 -3.70
N ARG A 51 -6.38 1.85 -3.41
CA ARG A 51 -7.19 0.67 -3.01
C ARG A 51 -8.22 0.36 -4.07
N PHE A 52 -8.40 -0.93 -4.33
CA PHE A 52 -9.37 -1.46 -5.28
C PHE A 52 -10.56 -2.05 -4.51
N HIS A 53 -11.78 -1.67 -4.90
CA HIS A 53 -13.02 -2.10 -4.23
C HIS A 53 -14.02 -2.75 -5.19
N PRO A 54 -13.63 -3.81 -5.91
CA PRO A 54 -14.55 -4.51 -6.80
C PRO A 54 -15.71 -5.13 -6.00
N LYS A 55 -16.92 -5.10 -6.57
CA LYS A 55 -18.05 -5.84 -6.00
C LYS A 55 -17.92 -7.31 -6.36
N LEU A 56 -17.60 -8.15 -5.37
CA LEU A 56 -17.39 -9.59 -5.52
C LEU A 56 -18.50 -10.38 -4.81
N SER A 57 -18.62 -11.67 -5.16
CA SER A 57 -19.46 -12.63 -4.44
C SER A 57 -18.92 -12.89 -3.03
N LEU A 58 -19.70 -13.58 -2.20
CA LEU A 58 -19.26 -14.03 -0.86
C LEU A 58 -18.07 -15.01 -0.91
N THR A 59 -17.76 -15.56 -2.09
CA THR A 59 -16.61 -16.44 -2.31
C THR A 59 -15.45 -15.70 -2.98
N GLY A 60 -15.45 -14.37 -3.01
CA GLY A 60 -14.35 -13.59 -3.58
C GLY A 60 -14.28 -13.58 -5.11
N THR A 61 -15.34 -13.99 -5.82
CA THR A 61 -15.34 -14.14 -7.28
C THR A 61 -16.24 -13.14 -7.99
N ALA A 62 -15.84 -12.74 -9.19
CA ALA A 62 -16.68 -12.02 -10.14
C ALA A 62 -17.33 -12.99 -11.13
N LYS A 63 -18.45 -12.58 -11.76
CA LYS A 63 -19.11 -13.38 -12.80
C LYS A 63 -18.22 -13.52 -14.03
N ALA A 64 -17.99 -14.76 -14.47
CA ALA A 64 -17.21 -15.04 -15.68
C ALA A 64 -17.82 -14.36 -16.92
N GLY A 65 -16.97 -13.79 -17.77
CA GLY A 65 -17.37 -13.10 -19.00
C GLY A 65 -18.08 -11.76 -18.81
N ALA A 66 -18.27 -11.31 -17.56
CA ALA A 66 -18.87 -10.01 -17.28
C ALA A 66 -17.80 -8.93 -17.13
N ARG A 67 -18.09 -7.72 -17.62
CA ARG A 67 -17.30 -6.53 -17.24
C ARG A 67 -17.63 -6.16 -15.80
N ILE A 68 -16.60 -5.98 -14.99
CA ILE A 68 -16.75 -5.45 -13.63
C ILE A 68 -16.15 -4.05 -13.57
N ALA A 69 -16.86 -3.13 -12.91
CA ALA A 69 -16.25 -1.89 -12.49
C ALA A 69 -15.38 -2.16 -11.26
N VAL A 70 -14.17 -1.61 -11.25
CA VAL A 70 -13.26 -1.68 -10.10
C VAL A 70 -13.09 -0.26 -9.55
N PRO A 71 -13.94 0.16 -8.60
CA PRO A 71 -13.78 1.43 -7.92
C PRO A 71 -12.40 1.55 -7.28
N LEU A 72 -11.77 2.70 -7.45
CA LEU A 72 -10.49 3.03 -6.85
C LEU A 72 -10.68 4.09 -5.79
N SER A 73 -10.00 3.95 -4.66
CA SER A 73 -9.87 5.03 -3.67
C SER A 73 -8.40 5.29 -3.38
N LEU A 74 -8.01 6.55 -3.37
CA LEU A 74 -6.69 6.97 -2.92
C LEU A 74 -6.74 7.24 -1.42
N GLN A 75 -5.71 6.80 -0.70
CA GLN A 75 -5.49 7.13 0.71
C GLN A 75 -4.12 7.78 0.86
N GLY A 76 -3.99 8.72 1.80
CA GLY A 76 -2.74 9.43 2.06
C GLY A 76 -2.74 10.85 1.49
N PRO A 77 -1.59 11.54 1.49
CA PRO A 77 -1.49 12.95 1.13
C PRO A 77 -1.96 13.28 -0.28
N ALA A 78 -1.88 12.34 -1.23
CA ALA A 78 -2.38 12.54 -2.58
C ALA A 78 -3.91 12.39 -2.73
N ALA A 79 -4.62 12.00 -1.67
CA ALA A 79 -6.08 11.84 -1.67
C ALA A 79 -6.86 13.13 -1.33
N ALA A 80 -6.15 14.21 -0.99
CA ALA A 80 -6.70 15.50 -0.58
C ALA A 80 -6.83 16.46 -1.77
#